data_AF-A0A3D2Y1U9-F1
#
_entry.id   AF-A0A3D2Y1U9-F1
#
_cell.length_a   1.000
_cell.length_b   1.000
_cell.length_c   1.000
_cell.angle_alpha   90.00
_cell.angle_beta   90.00
_cell.angle_gamma   90.00
#
_symmetry.space_group_name_H-M   'P 1'
#
loop_
_entity.id
_entity.type
_entity.pdbx_description
1 polymer ?
#
loop_
_entity_poly.entity_id
_entity_poly.type
_entity_poly.pdbx_seq_one_letter_code
_entity_poly.pdbx_strand_id
1 'polypeptide(L)'
;MFYRCNSRRSASPLFRFLFAAALTLTSLSVFSADMNTWFREFKQNASDQTLYKLLWSLPKGGDLHHHLSGAGFSEWWYDIATRPEQNGGYRYYTKTRLLQCRGYGTNEYGPNPQNLLFRTIQASTYAALNDCEKQEYELLSELDENTKLAWFNSIRLDKAHEGRNEFFERHWQRLNELNNNPHIGAHILLKNMQAFAAEGLQYLETQVNVDRSITPEGELMSPAASLQVYTDMLASQAARQTGVTVRFQYALLRFLPHAEQHLRWMYDFVDQHRDLYVGINMVGREDNDKGYPLRFLPVLRQLRRQYPAIKLAIHAGEVDEPNQHVKDTLLLGAQRIGHGLNTITDPDTLLLMRHGPYLIEINLISNRLLDYTEDYASHPFPEYLRTDIPVALTTDDRGMWDSTLTDEYYVAVKEFNLSWQELTGLARQSLKHSFLAEDDKQAALTTYEQRLRQFAEALARDGVSSLPQAAPKRRFICDYQPTLCHQG
;
A
#
# COMPACT_ATOMS: atom_id res chain seq x y z
N MET A 1 2.31 27.45 69.19
CA MET A 1 1.96 26.03 69.41
C MET A 1 2.88 25.21 68.52
N PHE A 2 3.87 24.54 69.11
CA PHE A 2 4.82 23.67 68.42
C PHE A 2 4.13 22.38 67.99
N TYR A 3 4.33 21.91 66.76
CA TYR A 3 4.36 20.48 66.49
C TYR A 3 5.41 20.13 65.43
N ARG A 4 6.39 19.33 65.89
CA ARG A 4 7.37 18.58 65.11
C ARG A 4 6.66 17.64 64.13
N CYS A 5 7.24 17.43 62.95
CA CYS A 5 7.01 16.19 62.22
C CYS A 5 8.34 15.52 61.84
N ASN A 6 8.34 14.22 62.04
CA ASN A 6 9.49 13.35 62.24
C ASN A 6 9.85 12.63 60.93
N SER A 7 11.13 12.45 60.69
CA SER A 7 11.69 11.75 59.53
C SER A 7 11.41 10.25 59.55
N ARG A 8 10.91 9.69 58.43
CA ARG A 8 11.17 8.31 58.02
C ARG A 8 11.31 8.23 56.51
N ARG A 9 12.54 7.95 56.05
CA ARG A 9 12.84 7.56 54.66
C ARG A 9 12.42 6.11 54.47
N SER A 10 11.49 5.85 53.55
CA SER A 10 11.34 4.54 52.91
C SER A 10 12.06 4.59 51.56
N ALA A 11 13.08 3.75 51.37
CA ALA A 11 13.69 3.54 50.06
C ALA A 11 12.66 2.91 49.11
N SER A 12 12.45 3.52 47.95
CA SER A 12 11.56 3.02 46.89
C SER A 12 12.26 1.95 46.03
N PRO A 13 11.51 1.06 45.35
CA PRO A 13 12.06 -0.06 44.58
C PRO A 13 12.56 0.33 43.17
N LEU A 14 13.04 1.56 42.96
CA LEU A 14 13.42 2.07 41.64
C LEU A 14 14.77 1.52 41.09
N PHE A 15 15.53 0.76 41.88
CA PHE A 15 16.87 0.32 41.47
C PHE A 15 16.94 -1.05 40.76
N ARG A 16 15.84 -1.79 40.63
CA ARG A 16 15.83 -3.11 39.97
C ARG A 16 15.45 -3.11 38.49
N PHE A 17 14.89 -2.02 37.94
CA PHE A 17 14.51 -1.95 36.52
C PHE A 17 15.63 -1.45 35.59
N LEU A 18 16.65 -0.74 36.11
CA LEU A 18 17.73 -0.18 35.28
C LEU A 18 18.78 -1.22 34.85
N PHE A 19 19.01 -2.26 35.65
CA PHE A 19 19.98 -3.31 35.31
C PHE A 19 19.47 -4.29 34.25
N ALA A 20 18.17 -4.63 34.26
CA ALA A 20 17.59 -5.53 33.28
C ALA A 20 17.55 -4.90 31.87
N ALA A 21 17.18 -3.62 31.77
CA ALA A 21 17.14 -2.89 30.50
C ALA A 21 18.55 -2.75 29.87
N ALA A 22 19.57 -2.46 30.70
CA ALA A 22 20.95 -2.32 30.23
C ALA A 22 21.53 -3.64 29.69
N LEU A 23 21.30 -4.77 30.38
CA LEU A 23 21.73 -6.10 29.92
C LEU A 23 21.03 -6.54 28.62
N THR A 24 19.72 -6.28 28.48
CA THR A 24 18.98 -6.58 27.25
C THR A 24 19.41 -5.73 26.06
N LEU A 25 19.72 -4.44 26.29
CA LEU A 25 20.22 -3.53 25.26
C LEU A 25 21.61 -3.96 24.77
N THR A 26 22.49 -4.40 25.67
CA THR A 26 23.82 -4.90 25.29
C THR A 26 23.79 -6.23 24.53
N SER A 27 22.88 -7.15 24.86
CA SER A 27 22.76 -8.41 24.12
C SER A 27 22.16 -8.21 22.72
N LEU A 28 21.21 -7.29 22.58
CA LEU A 28 20.59 -6.96 21.29
C LEU A 28 21.57 -6.23 20.36
N SER A 29 22.41 -5.34 20.89
CA SER A 29 23.40 -4.62 20.09
C SER A 29 24.53 -5.52 19.59
N VAL A 30 25.02 -6.45 20.42
CA VAL A 30 26.02 -7.45 20.00
C VAL A 30 25.44 -8.40 18.95
N PHE A 31 24.21 -8.88 19.15
CA PHE A 31 23.51 -9.72 18.17
C PHE A 31 23.28 -8.99 16.84
N SER A 32 22.89 -7.71 16.88
CA SER A 32 22.71 -6.90 15.66
C SER A 32 24.02 -6.66 14.92
N ALA A 33 25.14 -6.46 15.63
CA ALA A 33 26.46 -6.28 15.01
C ALA A 33 26.95 -7.56 14.32
N ASP A 34 26.68 -8.72 14.94
CA ASP A 34 26.96 -10.04 14.37
C ASP A 34 26.12 -10.28 13.10
N MET A 35 24.81 -10.03 13.16
CA MET A 35 23.92 -10.18 12.00
C MET A 35 24.25 -9.23 10.85
N ASN A 36 24.73 -8.01 11.12
CA ASN A 36 25.20 -7.09 10.07
C ASN A 36 26.43 -7.65 9.35
N THR A 37 27.38 -8.22 10.10
CA THR A 37 28.58 -8.84 9.53
C THR A 37 28.21 -10.05 8.70
N TRP A 38 27.41 -10.95 9.27
CA TRP A 38 26.88 -12.12 8.58
C TRP A 38 26.12 -11.75 7.29
N PHE A 39 25.20 -10.79 7.34
CA PHE A 39 24.38 -10.44 6.18
C PHE A 39 25.21 -9.82 5.05
N ARG A 40 26.24 -9.04 5.40
CA ARG A 40 27.20 -8.50 4.44
C ARG A 40 27.95 -9.62 3.71
N GLU A 41 28.47 -10.61 4.44
CA GLU A 41 29.17 -11.76 3.87
C GLU A 41 28.22 -12.68 3.08
N PHE A 42 27.00 -12.87 3.59
CA PHE A 42 25.95 -13.63 2.93
C PHE A 42 25.62 -13.05 1.56
N LYS A 43 25.35 -11.75 1.47
CA LYS A 43 25.02 -11.08 0.18
C LYS A 43 26.11 -11.19 -0.87
N GLN A 44 27.38 -11.28 -0.46
CA GLN A 44 28.51 -11.42 -1.40
C GLN A 44 28.57 -12.81 -2.05
N ASN A 45 28.05 -13.83 -1.37
CA ASN A 45 28.18 -15.22 -1.79
C ASN A 45 26.85 -15.86 -2.20
N ALA A 46 25.72 -15.30 -1.78
CA ALA A 46 24.40 -15.82 -2.04
C ALA A 46 24.01 -15.66 -3.52
N SER A 47 23.44 -16.72 -4.10
CA SER A 47 22.70 -16.59 -5.36
C SER A 47 21.43 -15.77 -5.16
N ASP A 48 20.89 -15.21 -6.25
CA ASP A 48 19.64 -14.45 -6.18
C ASP A 48 18.48 -15.28 -5.63
N GLN A 49 18.39 -16.56 -6.01
CA GLN A 49 17.41 -17.50 -5.45
C GLN A 49 17.51 -17.60 -3.93
N THR A 50 18.75 -17.66 -3.41
CA THR A 50 19.01 -17.79 -1.97
C THR A 50 18.69 -16.51 -1.23
N LEU A 51 19.07 -15.35 -1.79
CA LEU A 51 18.72 -14.03 -1.24
C LEU A 51 17.21 -13.82 -1.23
N TYR A 52 16.53 -14.08 -2.34
CA TYR A 52 15.09 -13.91 -2.46
C TYR A 52 14.34 -14.82 -1.48
N LYS A 53 14.77 -16.07 -1.32
CA LYS A 53 14.23 -17.01 -0.32
C LYS A 53 14.35 -16.48 1.12
N LEU A 54 15.50 -15.91 1.46
CA LEU A 54 15.70 -15.27 2.75
C LEU A 54 14.75 -14.09 2.94
N LEU A 55 14.65 -13.20 1.94
CA LEU A 55 13.81 -12.01 2.01
C LEU A 55 12.32 -12.37 2.07
N TRP A 56 11.89 -13.39 1.34
CA TRP A 56 10.52 -13.93 1.42
C TRP A 56 10.17 -14.34 2.85
N SER A 57 11.09 -15.07 3.50
CA SER A 57 10.88 -15.62 4.85
C SER A 57 11.11 -14.61 5.98
N LEU A 58 11.75 -13.48 5.68
CA LEU A 58 12.05 -12.43 6.66
C LEU A 58 10.73 -11.89 7.26
N PRO A 59 10.59 -11.82 8.59
CA PRO A 59 9.48 -11.11 9.22
C PRO A 59 9.46 -9.65 8.77
N LYS A 60 8.30 -9.19 8.31
CA LYS A 60 8.08 -7.80 7.86
C LYS A 60 7.11 -7.10 8.81
N GLY A 61 7.22 -5.77 8.84
CA GLY A 61 6.42 -4.91 9.71
C GLY A 61 5.03 -4.68 9.14
N GLY A 62 4.72 -3.42 8.87
CA GLY A 62 3.51 -3.00 8.17
C GLY A 62 3.74 -2.56 6.73
N ASP A 63 2.73 -2.75 5.88
CA ASP A 63 2.56 -2.02 4.61
C ASP A 63 1.55 -0.89 4.87
N LEU A 64 2.02 0.35 4.73
CA LEU A 64 1.26 1.56 5.12
C LEU A 64 0.72 2.36 3.94
N HIS A 65 1.10 1.98 2.73
CA HIS A 65 0.77 2.66 1.49
C HIS A 65 0.32 1.61 0.47
N HIS A 66 -0.99 1.34 0.50
CA HIS A 66 -1.59 0.28 -0.26
C HIS A 66 -2.98 0.69 -0.76
N HIS A 67 -3.16 0.69 -2.07
CA HIS A 67 -4.45 0.99 -2.71
C HIS A 67 -5.18 -0.32 -2.99
N LEU A 68 -6.27 -0.60 -2.28
CA LEU A 68 -6.92 -1.91 -2.39
C LEU A 68 -7.33 -2.25 -3.82
N SER A 69 -7.81 -1.25 -4.56
CA SER A 69 -8.27 -1.41 -5.94
C SER A 69 -7.14 -1.67 -6.94
N GLY A 70 -5.92 -1.18 -6.71
CA GLY A 70 -4.77 -1.51 -7.57
C GLY A 70 -3.91 -2.65 -7.06
N ALA A 71 -4.11 -3.08 -5.81
CA ALA A 71 -3.42 -4.22 -5.23
C ALA A 71 -4.04 -5.59 -5.59
N GLY A 72 -5.18 -5.61 -6.30
CA GLY A 72 -5.75 -6.84 -6.83
C GLY A 72 -5.02 -7.28 -8.10
N PHE A 73 -4.39 -8.45 -8.09
CA PHE A 73 -3.83 -9.02 -9.33
C PHE A 73 -4.94 -9.27 -10.35
N SER A 74 -4.60 -9.14 -11.63
CA SER A 74 -5.57 -9.26 -12.72
C SER A 74 -6.30 -10.60 -12.72
N GLU A 75 -5.61 -11.70 -12.40
CA GLU A 75 -6.23 -13.02 -12.29
C GLU A 75 -7.25 -13.06 -11.14
N TRP A 76 -7.00 -12.37 -10.03
CA TRP A 76 -7.92 -12.31 -8.90
C TRP A 76 -9.18 -11.52 -9.26
N TRP A 77 -9.02 -10.38 -9.91
CA TRP A 77 -10.16 -9.58 -10.37
C TRP A 77 -11.10 -10.41 -11.23
N TYR A 78 -10.57 -11.11 -12.23
CA TYR A 78 -11.37 -11.96 -13.12
C TYR A 78 -12.02 -13.14 -12.37
N ASP A 79 -11.24 -13.88 -11.59
CA ASP A 79 -11.73 -15.08 -10.89
C ASP A 79 -12.86 -14.73 -9.93
N ILE A 80 -12.76 -13.62 -9.21
CA ILE A 80 -13.79 -13.17 -8.28
C ILE A 80 -14.98 -12.63 -9.08
N ALA A 81 -14.76 -11.76 -10.08
CA ALA A 81 -15.83 -11.13 -10.86
C ALA A 81 -16.68 -12.12 -11.66
N THR A 82 -16.15 -13.29 -12.00
CA THR A 82 -16.85 -14.33 -12.77
C THR A 82 -17.53 -15.40 -11.89
N ARG A 83 -17.45 -15.27 -10.57
CA ARG A 83 -18.02 -16.21 -9.59
C ARG A 83 -19.15 -15.56 -8.78
N PRO A 84 -20.43 -15.86 -9.07
CA PRO A 84 -21.58 -15.26 -8.41
C PRO A 84 -21.55 -15.36 -6.87
N GLU A 85 -21.01 -16.46 -6.34
CA GLU A 85 -20.89 -16.70 -4.91
C GLU A 85 -19.85 -15.80 -4.22
N GLN A 86 -18.91 -15.22 -4.99
CA GLN A 86 -17.88 -14.32 -4.46
C GLN A 86 -18.19 -12.85 -4.77
N ASN A 87 -18.71 -12.56 -5.97
CA ASN A 87 -18.97 -11.17 -6.38
C ASN A 87 -20.32 -10.62 -5.87
N GLY A 88 -21.17 -11.43 -5.22
CA GLY A 88 -22.48 -11.01 -4.72
C GLY A 88 -23.62 -11.11 -5.75
N GLY A 89 -23.48 -11.97 -6.77
CA GLY A 89 -24.49 -12.18 -7.81
C GLY A 89 -24.42 -11.22 -9.01
N TYR A 90 -23.35 -10.43 -9.11
CA TYR A 90 -23.17 -9.46 -10.18
C TYR A 90 -22.81 -10.18 -11.49
N ARG A 91 -23.18 -9.56 -12.62
CA ARG A 91 -22.78 -10.02 -13.95
C ARG A 91 -22.06 -8.88 -14.65
N TYR A 92 -20.91 -9.18 -15.25
CA TYR A 92 -20.05 -8.20 -15.90
C TYR A 92 -19.86 -8.49 -17.38
N TYR A 93 -19.78 -7.42 -18.15
CA TYR A 93 -19.49 -7.41 -19.56
C TYR A 93 -18.25 -6.56 -19.80
N THR A 94 -17.35 -6.98 -20.67
CA THR A 94 -16.15 -6.22 -21.01
C THR A 94 -16.08 -5.93 -22.50
N LYS A 95 -15.58 -4.76 -22.85
CA LYS A 95 -15.47 -4.34 -24.25
C LYS A 95 -14.36 -5.12 -24.95
N THR A 96 -14.68 -5.90 -25.98
CA THR A 96 -13.71 -6.75 -26.71
C THR A 96 -13.45 -6.27 -28.14
N ARG A 97 -14.28 -5.37 -28.65
CA ARG A 97 -14.14 -4.78 -29.99
C ARG A 97 -14.57 -3.31 -29.99
N LEU A 98 -14.11 -2.55 -30.98
CA LEU A 98 -14.43 -1.12 -31.11
C LEU A 98 -15.30 -0.88 -32.33
N LEU A 99 -16.46 -0.26 -32.12
CA LEU A 99 -17.39 0.19 -33.12
C LEU A 99 -17.58 1.71 -33.00
N GLN A 100 -17.85 2.37 -34.13
CA GLN A 100 -18.09 3.82 -34.18
C GLN A 100 -19.54 4.18 -33.78
N CYS A 101 -20.01 3.70 -32.62
CA CYS A 101 -21.43 3.75 -32.25
C CYS A 101 -21.98 5.15 -31.91
N ARG A 102 -21.11 6.09 -31.51
CA ARG A 102 -21.51 7.49 -31.21
C ARG A 102 -20.98 8.50 -32.23
N GLY A 103 -20.46 8.02 -33.37
CA GLY A 103 -19.84 8.86 -34.38
C GLY A 103 -18.54 9.51 -33.89
N TYR A 104 -18.21 10.67 -34.46
CA TYR A 104 -16.97 11.41 -34.19
C TYR A 104 -17.16 12.49 -33.12
N GLY A 105 -16.07 12.85 -32.41
CA GLY A 105 -16.06 13.99 -31.48
C GLY A 105 -16.52 13.67 -30.05
N THR A 106 -16.50 12.38 -29.67
CA THR A 106 -16.70 11.94 -28.28
C THR A 106 -15.59 12.43 -27.35
N ASN A 107 -15.89 12.53 -26.05
CA ASN A 107 -14.92 12.94 -25.04
C ASN A 107 -14.01 11.75 -24.63
N GLU A 108 -12.97 11.49 -25.43
CA GLU A 108 -11.99 10.41 -25.19
C GLU A 108 -11.07 10.64 -23.98
N TYR A 109 -11.07 11.86 -23.44
CA TYR A 109 -10.36 12.24 -22.20
C TYR A 109 -11.29 12.26 -20.98
N GLY A 110 -12.58 11.97 -21.19
CA GLY A 110 -13.55 11.82 -20.11
C GLY A 110 -13.43 10.48 -19.40
N PRO A 111 -14.27 10.23 -18.37
CA PRO A 111 -14.27 8.97 -17.63
C PRO A 111 -14.76 7.77 -18.47
N ASN A 112 -15.43 8.02 -19.60
CA ASN A 112 -16.05 7.00 -20.45
C ASN A 112 -15.62 7.16 -21.92
N PRO A 113 -14.33 6.92 -22.25
CA PRO A 113 -13.87 6.97 -23.64
C PRO A 113 -14.57 5.89 -24.48
N GLN A 114 -14.83 6.18 -25.75
CA GLN A 114 -15.44 5.22 -26.66
C GLN A 114 -14.40 4.18 -27.09
N ASN A 115 -13.18 4.61 -27.37
CA ASN A 115 -12.15 3.81 -28.05
C ASN A 115 -11.23 3.05 -27.09
N LEU A 116 -11.73 2.68 -25.91
CA LEU A 116 -10.98 1.92 -24.92
C LEU A 116 -11.50 0.48 -24.80
N LEU A 117 -10.68 -0.46 -25.25
CA LEU A 117 -10.90 -1.90 -25.03
C LEU A 117 -10.82 -2.25 -23.54
N PHE A 118 -11.48 -3.34 -23.18
CA PHE A 118 -11.54 -3.97 -21.85
C PHE A 118 -12.16 -3.11 -20.74
N ARG A 119 -12.84 -2.01 -21.10
CA ARG A 119 -13.74 -1.32 -20.19
C ARG A 119 -14.83 -2.28 -19.74
N THR A 120 -14.90 -2.53 -18.42
CA THR A 120 -15.78 -3.53 -17.82
C THR A 120 -16.95 -2.85 -17.11
N ILE A 121 -18.17 -3.28 -17.43
CA ILE A 121 -19.43 -2.72 -16.92
C ILE A 121 -20.32 -3.84 -16.37
N GLN A 122 -21.18 -3.52 -15.41
CA GLN A 122 -22.16 -4.43 -14.87
C GLN A 122 -23.41 -4.53 -15.76
N ALA A 123 -24.19 -5.59 -15.56
CA ALA A 123 -25.33 -5.93 -16.39
C ALA A 123 -26.40 -4.83 -16.50
N SER A 124 -26.64 -4.04 -15.44
CA SER A 124 -27.58 -2.91 -15.47
C SER A 124 -27.10 -1.81 -16.42
N THR A 125 -25.81 -1.46 -16.40
CA THR A 125 -25.21 -0.53 -17.37
C THR A 125 -25.25 -1.10 -18.79
N TYR A 126 -24.90 -2.37 -18.98
CA TYR A 126 -24.97 -3.05 -20.28
C TYR A 126 -26.39 -3.04 -20.86
N ALA A 127 -27.41 -3.28 -20.03
CA ALA A 127 -28.81 -3.30 -20.45
C ALA A 127 -29.27 -1.94 -21.03
N ALA A 128 -28.74 -0.83 -20.50
CA ALA A 128 -29.03 0.53 -20.93
C ALA A 128 -28.30 0.97 -22.21
N LEU A 129 -27.32 0.20 -22.68
CA LEU A 129 -26.62 0.48 -23.94
C LEU A 129 -27.53 0.31 -25.16
N ASN A 130 -27.26 1.06 -26.22
CA ASN A 130 -27.91 0.87 -27.51
C ASN A 130 -27.40 -0.40 -28.22
N ASP A 131 -28.10 -0.85 -29.27
CA ASP A 131 -27.79 -2.10 -29.97
C ASP A 131 -26.39 -2.13 -30.62
N CYS A 132 -25.88 -0.98 -31.06
CA CYS A 132 -24.51 -0.89 -31.58
C CYS A 132 -23.50 -1.08 -30.44
N GLU A 133 -23.65 -0.35 -29.34
CA GLU A 133 -22.74 -0.43 -28.20
C GLU A 133 -22.75 -1.83 -27.58
N LYS A 134 -23.91 -2.49 -27.48
CA LYS A 134 -24.01 -3.87 -26.98
C LYS A 134 -23.16 -4.87 -27.76
N GLN A 135 -22.96 -4.64 -29.07
CA GLN A 135 -22.11 -5.49 -29.91
C GLN A 135 -20.62 -5.34 -29.60
N GLU A 136 -20.21 -4.27 -28.89
CA GLU A 136 -18.81 -4.07 -28.49
C GLU A 136 -18.40 -4.94 -27.29
N TYR A 137 -19.37 -5.48 -26.54
CA TYR A 137 -19.14 -6.13 -25.26
C TYR A 137 -19.47 -7.62 -25.30
N GLU A 138 -18.69 -8.39 -24.55
CA GLU A 138 -18.89 -9.81 -24.30
C GLU A 138 -19.03 -10.07 -22.79
N LEU A 139 -19.73 -11.14 -22.42
CA LEU A 139 -19.84 -11.53 -21.02
C LEU A 139 -18.45 -11.91 -20.50
N LEU A 140 -18.02 -11.32 -19.38
CA LEU A 140 -16.66 -11.50 -18.85
C LEU A 140 -16.33 -12.98 -18.58
N SER A 141 -17.32 -13.77 -18.14
CA SER A 141 -17.18 -15.20 -17.87
C SER A 141 -17.13 -16.09 -19.12
N GLU A 142 -17.36 -15.52 -20.31
CA GLU A 142 -17.40 -16.25 -21.58
C GLU A 142 -16.24 -15.89 -22.52
N LEU A 143 -15.29 -15.06 -22.07
CA LEU A 143 -14.10 -14.75 -22.84
C LEU A 143 -13.31 -16.02 -23.18
N ASP A 144 -12.86 -16.13 -24.43
CA ASP A 144 -11.88 -17.14 -24.80
C ASP A 144 -10.53 -16.89 -24.13
N GLU A 145 -9.64 -17.89 -24.14
CA GLU A 145 -8.35 -17.82 -23.45
C GLU A 145 -7.46 -16.67 -23.95
N ASN A 146 -7.52 -16.31 -25.24
CA ASN A 146 -6.70 -15.24 -25.80
C ASN A 146 -7.19 -13.86 -25.31
N THR A 147 -8.51 -13.66 -25.34
CA THR A 147 -9.14 -12.40 -24.94
C THR A 147 -9.11 -12.23 -23.42
N LYS A 148 -9.23 -13.33 -22.67
CA LYS A 148 -9.00 -13.35 -21.22
C LYS A 148 -7.56 -12.97 -20.86
N LEU A 149 -6.55 -13.53 -21.54
CA LEU A 149 -5.16 -13.13 -21.33
C LEU A 149 -4.92 -11.66 -21.69
N ALA A 150 -5.52 -11.18 -22.78
CA ALA A 150 -5.45 -9.77 -23.16
C ALA A 150 -6.13 -8.85 -22.13
N TRP A 151 -7.26 -9.28 -21.55
CA TRP A 151 -7.92 -8.58 -20.46
C TRP A 151 -7.02 -8.51 -19.21
N PHE A 152 -6.36 -9.62 -18.84
CA PHE A 152 -5.39 -9.61 -17.73
C PHE A 152 -4.29 -8.58 -17.96
N ASN A 153 -3.68 -8.58 -19.15
CA ASN A 153 -2.60 -7.67 -19.53
C ASN A 153 -3.07 -6.22 -19.71
N SER A 154 -4.38 -5.96 -19.74
CA SER A 154 -4.92 -4.62 -19.90
C SER A 154 -4.97 -3.82 -18.59
N ILE A 155 -4.82 -4.49 -17.45
CA ILE A 155 -4.90 -3.88 -16.11
C ILE A 155 -3.64 -4.13 -15.27
N ARG A 156 -2.53 -4.46 -15.93
CA ARG A 156 -1.18 -4.45 -15.37
C ARG A 156 -0.24 -3.68 -16.29
N LEU A 157 0.75 -3.01 -15.71
CA LEU A 157 1.77 -2.29 -16.44
C LEU A 157 2.85 -3.28 -16.89
N ASP A 158 2.77 -3.71 -18.14
CA ASP A 158 3.42 -4.94 -18.59
C ASP A 158 4.21 -4.77 -19.89
N LYS A 159 4.11 -3.62 -20.56
CA LYS A 159 4.82 -3.31 -21.81
C LYS A 159 5.80 -2.17 -21.60
N ALA A 160 6.91 -2.22 -22.34
CA ALA A 160 7.98 -1.21 -22.27
C ALA A 160 7.57 0.23 -22.67
N HIS A 161 6.39 0.42 -23.28
CA HIS A 161 5.85 1.73 -23.65
C HIS A 161 4.69 2.18 -22.75
N GLU A 162 4.33 1.37 -21.75
CA GLU A 162 3.37 1.74 -20.73
C GLU A 162 4.11 2.44 -19.60
N GLY A 163 3.42 3.37 -18.94
CA GLY A 163 3.92 4.11 -17.80
C GLY A 163 2.76 4.82 -17.11
N ARG A 164 3.03 5.95 -16.45
CA ARG A 164 2.02 6.67 -15.66
C ARG A 164 0.74 7.05 -16.40
N ASN A 165 0.80 7.37 -17.69
CA ASN A 165 -0.41 7.69 -18.46
C ASN A 165 -1.30 6.45 -18.61
N GLU A 166 -0.72 5.28 -18.89
CA GLU A 166 -1.48 4.04 -18.99
C GLU A 166 -2.12 3.67 -17.64
N PHE A 167 -1.35 3.83 -16.55
CA PHE A 167 -1.83 3.60 -15.20
C PHE A 167 -2.96 4.56 -14.80
N PHE A 168 -2.72 5.87 -14.80
CA PHE A 168 -3.70 6.86 -14.32
C PHE A 168 -4.90 7.02 -15.26
N GLU A 169 -4.71 6.89 -16.57
CA GLU A 169 -5.76 7.21 -17.53
C GLU A 169 -6.50 5.97 -18.03
N ARG A 170 -5.90 4.76 -18.01
CA ARG A 170 -6.51 3.59 -18.67
C ARG A 170 -6.86 2.44 -17.75
N HIS A 171 -5.99 2.07 -16.80
CA HIS A 171 -6.23 0.91 -15.91
C HIS A 171 -7.54 1.05 -15.12
N TRP A 172 -7.73 2.21 -14.48
CA TRP A 172 -8.94 2.51 -13.70
C TRP A 172 -10.20 2.55 -14.57
N GLN A 173 -10.09 3.01 -15.82
CA GLN A 173 -11.20 3.03 -16.78
C GLN A 173 -11.52 1.63 -17.35
N ARG A 174 -10.56 0.70 -17.31
CA ARG A 174 -10.79 -0.70 -17.70
C ARG A 174 -11.48 -1.49 -16.59
N LEU A 175 -10.99 -1.35 -15.36
CA LEU A 175 -11.66 -1.93 -14.19
C LEU A 175 -13.06 -1.35 -14.01
N ASN A 176 -13.20 -0.01 -14.09
CA ASN A 176 -14.46 0.73 -14.08
C ASN A 176 -15.44 0.21 -13.00
N GLU A 177 -16.57 -0.39 -13.37
CA GLU A 177 -17.63 -0.77 -12.42
C GLU A 177 -17.28 -2.00 -11.56
N LEU A 178 -16.19 -2.71 -11.87
CA LEU A 178 -15.64 -3.70 -10.93
C LEU A 178 -15.20 -3.04 -9.61
N ASN A 179 -14.67 -1.82 -9.66
CA ASN A 179 -14.27 -1.06 -8.46
C ASN A 179 -15.46 -0.64 -7.58
N ASN A 180 -16.68 -0.64 -8.14
CA ASN A 180 -17.88 -0.27 -7.41
C ASN A 180 -18.53 -1.47 -6.70
N ASN A 181 -17.96 -2.67 -6.79
CA ASN A 181 -18.49 -3.86 -6.12
C ASN A 181 -17.75 -4.12 -4.79
N PRO A 182 -18.41 -3.93 -3.64
CA PRO A 182 -17.77 -4.12 -2.33
C PRO A 182 -17.46 -5.59 -2.05
N HIS A 183 -18.19 -6.55 -2.64
CA HIS A 183 -17.89 -7.98 -2.48
C HIS A 183 -16.60 -8.36 -3.20
N ILE A 184 -16.35 -7.81 -4.40
CA ILE A 184 -15.08 -8.00 -5.09
C ILE A 184 -13.95 -7.38 -4.26
N GLY A 185 -14.11 -6.12 -3.83
CA GLY A 185 -13.12 -5.45 -3.00
C GLY A 185 -12.79 -6.22 -1.71
N ALA A 186 -13.80 -6.77 -1.02
CA ALA A 186 -13.60 -7.57 0.19
C ALA A 186 -12.83 -8.88 -0.11
N HIS A 187 -13.13 -9.57 -1.21
CA HIS A 187 -12.36 -10.77 -1.58
C HIS A 187 -10.92 -10.45 -1.98
N ILE A 188 -10.68 -9.32 -2.67
CA ILE A 188 -9.33 -8.83 -2.96
C ILE A 188 -8.58 -8.51 -1.67
N LEU A 189 -9.26 -7.93 -0.66
CA LEU A 189 -8.68 -7.71 0.66
C LEU A 189 -8.23 -9.03 1.29
N LEU A 190 -9.09 -10.04 1.31
CA LEU A 190 -8.74 -11.37 1.83
C LEU A 190 -7.54 -11.98 1.09
N LYS A 191 -7.51 -11.88 -0.25
CA LYS A 191 -6.40 -12.40 -1.07
C LYS A 191 -5.09 -11.68 -0.75
N ASN A 192 -5.13 -10.37 -0.56
CA ASN A 192 -3.96 -9.60 -0.12
C ASN A 192 -3.51 -10.00 1.29
N MET A 193 -4.42 -10.15 2.25
CA MET A 193 -4.09 -10.64 3.60
C MET A 193 -3.38 -12.00 3.55
N GLN A 194 -3.89 -12.94 2.75
CA GLN A 194 -3.28 -14.26 2.58
C GLN A 194 -1.88 -14.18 1.98
N ALA A 195 -1.71 -13.39 0.92
CA ALA A 195 -0.42 -13.24 0.25
C ALA A 195 0.60 -12.52 1.14
N PHE A 196 0.20 -11.46 1.84
CA PHE A 196 1.04 -10.72 2.78
C PHE A 196 1.46 -11.56 4.00
N ALA A 197 0.55 -12.37 4.54
CA ALA A 197 0.87 -13.32 5.61
C ALA A 197 1.96 -14.30 5.17
N ALA A 198 1.87 -14.80 3.93
CA ALA A 198 2.82 -15.75 3.37
C ALA A 198 4.23 -15.18 3.19
N GLU A 199 4.36 -13.87 2.98
CA GLU A 199 5.64 -13.14 2.95
C GLU A 199 5.97 -12.44 4.28
N GLY A 200 5.34 -12.86 5.39
CA GLY A 200 5.74 -12.48 6.74
C GLY A 200 5.29 -11.08 7.20
N LEU A 201 4.43 -10.38 6.46
CA LEU A 201 3.80 -9.14 6.91
C LEU A 201 2.89 -9.40 8.12
N GLN A 202 2.83 -8.46 9.07
CA GLN A 202 1.89 -8.55 10.21
C GLN A 202 0.79 -7.49 10.22
N TYR A 203 1.00 -6.36 9.54
CA TYR A 203 0.09 -5.22 9.62
C TYR A 203 -0.12 -4.57 8.26
N LEU A 204 -1.36 -4.19 7.95
CA LEU A 204 -1.74 -3.55 6.69
C LEU A 204 -2.63 -2.34 6.97
N GLU A 205 -2.22 -1.17 6.49
CA GLU A 205 -3.11 -0.03 6.31
C GLU A 205 -3.45 0.10 4.82
N THR A 206 -4.69 -0.22 4.48
CA THR A 206 -5.16 -0.21 3.09
C THR A 206 -6.21 0.86 2.88
N GLN A 207 -6.22 1.46 1.70
CA GLN A 207 -7.19 2.47 1.32
C GLN A 207 -8.50 1.81 0.89
N VAL A 208 -9.61 2.14 1.55
CA VAL A 208 -10.94 1.55 1.29
C VAL A 208 -12.02 2.64 1.33
N ASN A 209 -12.62 2.89 0.18
CA ASN A 209 -13.74 3.80 0.05
C ASN A 209 -15.05 3.03 -0.06
N VAL A 210 -16.12 3.52 0.57
CA VAL A 210 -17.42 2.83 0.68
C VAL A 210 -18.60 3.65 0.16
N ASP A 211 -18.35 4.89 -0.29
CA ASP A 211 -19.35 5.86 -0.77
C ASP A 211 -19.74 5.70 -2.24
N ARG A 212 -19.13 4.74 -2.95
CA ARG A 212 -19.30 4.57 -4.40
C ARG A 212 -19.82 3.20 -4.81
N SER A 213 -20.16 2.35 -3.85
CA SER A 213 -20.60 1.00 -4.16
C SER A 213 -21.98 1.00 -4.81
N ILE A 214 -22.17 0.16 -5.82
CA ILE A 214 -23.45 0.05 -6.56
C ILE A 214 -23.98 -1.37 -6.45
N THR A 215 -25.30 -1.53 -6.37
CA THR A 215 -25.99 -2.84 -6.38
C THR A 215 -25.97 -3.46 -7.78
N PRO A 216 -26.28 -4.77 -7.93
CA PRO A 216 -26.43 -5.39 -9.25
C PRO A 216 -27.44 -4.67 -10.15
N GLU A 217 -28.49 -4.12 -9.54
CA GLU A 217 -29.55 -3.35 -10.21
C GLU A 217 -29.11 -1.94 -10.64
N GLY A 218 -27.94 -1.47 -10.20
CA GLY A 218 -27.40 -0.15 -10.54
C GLY A 218 -27.75 0.97 -9.56
N GLU A 219 -28.18 0.63 -8.34
CA GLU A 219 -28.51 1.60 -7.30
C GLU A 219 -27.31 1.87 -6.38
N LEU A 220 -27.17 3.09 -5.88
CA LEU A 220 -26.09 3.43 -4.94
C LEU A 220 -26.34 2.75 -3.58
N MET A 221 -25.35 2.02 -3.08
CA MET A 221 -25.39 1.43 -1.74
C MET A 221 -25.10 2.50 -0.68
N SER A 222 -25.71 2.35 0.50
CA SER A 222 -25.32 3.18 1.65
C SER A 222 -23.88 2.85 2.08
N PRO A 223 -23.07 3.84 2.53
CA PRO A 223 -21.72 3.60 3.03
C PRO A 223 -21.65 2.54 4.15
N ALA A 224 -22.67 2.49 5.01
CA ALA A 224 -22.77 1.49 6.07
C ALA A 224 -22.94 0.06 5.52
N ALA A 225 -23.82 -0.13 4.52
CA ALA A 225 -24.01 -1.42 3.88
C ALA A 225 -22.75 -1.90 3.14
N SER A 226 -22.07 -0.99 2.46
CA SER A 226 -20.79 -1.28 1.79
C SER A 226 -19.71 -1.65 2.80
N LEU A 227 -19.58 -0.90 3.90
CA LEU A 227 -18.62 -1.18 4.96
C LEU A 227 -18.88 -2.55 5.62
N GLN A 228 -20.15 -2.91 5.81
CA GLN A 228 -20.54 -4.20 6.40
C GLN A 228 -19.93 -5.38 5.64
N VAL A 229 -19.87 -5.32 4.30
CA VAL A 229 -19.27 -6.38 3.47
C VAL A 229 -17.79 -6.58 3.80
N TYR A 230 -17.04 -5.49 4.01
CA TYR A 230 -15.64 -5.55 4.39
C TYR A 230 -15.46 -6.05 5.83
N THR A 231 -16.29 -5.60 6.77
CA THR A 231 -16.19 -6.05 8.17
C THR A 231 -16.56 -7.53 8.34
N ASP A 232 -17.54 -8.01 7.58
CA ASP A 232 -17.89 -9.44 7.55
C ASP A 232 -16.74 -10.29 7.02
N MET A 233 -16.06 -9.81 5.97
CA MET A 233 -14.87 -10.46 5.45
C MET A 233 -13.74 -10.51 6.48
N LEU A 234 -13.46 -9.40 7.17
CA LEU A 234 -12.44 -9.34 8.23
C LEU A 234 -12.79 -10.25 9.43
N ALA A 235 -14.08 -10.40 9.74
CA ALA A 235 -14.57 -11.29 10.80
C ALA A 235 -14.55 -12.78 10.40
N SER A 236 -14.46 -13.08 9.11
CA SER A 236 -14.42 -14.45 8.59
C SER A 236 -13.26 -15.26 9.20
N GLN A 237 -13.43 -16.59 9.25
CA GLN A 237 -12.37 -17.49 9.71
C GLN A 237 -11.13 -17.38 8.81
N ALA A 238 -11.32 -17.26 7.49
CA ALA A 238 -10.24 -17.18 6.53
C ALA A 238 -9.36 -15.93 6.77
N ALA A 239 -9.97 -14.77 7.02
CA ALA A 239 -9.25 -13.54 7.33
C ALA A 239 -8.50 -13.66 8.68
N ARG A 240 -9.16 -14.14 9.73
CA ARG A 240 -8.54 -14.33 11.05
C ARG A 240 -7.35 -15.29 11.05
N GLN A 241 -7.41 -16.34 10.22
CA GLN A 241 -6.32 -17.32 10.09
C GLN A 241 -5.05 -16.73 9.46
N THR A 242 -5.14 -15.62 8.72
CA THR A 242 -3.94 -14.97 8.15
C THR A 242 -3.04 -14.37 9.24
N GLY A 243 -3.60 -13.99 10.38
CA GLY A 243 -2.88 -13.27 11.44
C GLY A 243 -2.47 -11.83 11.08
N VAL A 244 -2.83 -11.34 9.89
CA VAL A 244 -2.53 -9.96 9.48
C VAL A 244 -3.57 -9.03 10.10
N THR A 245 -3.10 -8.05 10.87
CA THR A 245 -3.96 -6.99 11.40
C THR A 245 -4.19 -5.96 10.30
N VAL A 246 -5.47 -5.64 10.02
CA VAL A 246 -5.85 -4.68 8.97
C VAL A 246 -6.51 -3.44 9.58
N ARG A 247 -6.17 -2.27 9.07
CA ARG A 247 -6.86 -1.00 9.30
C ARG A 247 -7.07 -0.27 7.98
N PHE A 248 -8.06 0.60 7.93
CA PHE A 248 -8.42 1.33 6.72
C PHE A 248 -7.98 2.79 6.78
N GLN A 249 -7.63 3.31 5.61
CA GLN A 249 -7.58 4.74 5.35
C GLN A 249 -8.68 5.09 4.34
N TYR A 250 -9.29 6.26 4.47
CA TYR A 250 -10.22 6.76 3.46
C TYR A 250 -9.45 7.60 2.43
N ALA A 251 -9.58 7.33 1.14
CA ALA A 251 -8.77 7.98 0.10
C ALA A 251 -9.55 9.05 -0.69
N LEU A 252 -9.09 10.31 -0.61
CA LEU A 252 -9.64 11.43 -1.36
C LEU A 252 -8.94 11.57 -2.72
N LEU A 253 -9.70 11.48 -3.81
CA LEU A 253 -9.22 11.90 -5.13
C LEU A 253 -9.19 13.44 -5.21
N ARG A 254 -8.00 14.02 -5.01
CA ARG A 254 -7.84 15.45 -4.67
C ARG A 254 -8.08 16.42 -5.82
N PHE A 255 -7.91 16.01 -7.07
CA PHE A 255 -8.08 16.92 -8.21
C PHE A 255 -9.54 17.13 -8.65
N LEU A 256 -10.51 16.46 -8.02
CA LEU A 256 -11.92 16.61 -8.37
C LEU A 256 -12.48 18.00 -7.97
N PRO A 257 -13.49 18.51 -8.70
CA PRO A 257 -14.06 19.84 -8.43
C PRO A 257 -14.65 20.01 -7.02
N HIS A 258 -15.18 18.95 -6.41
CA HIS A 258 -15.83 18.99 -5.09
C HIS A 258 -15.03 18.28 -3.98
N ALA A 259 -13.71 18.15 -4.16
CA ALA A 259 -12.84 17.40 -3.26
C ALA A 259 -12.87 17.94 -1.81
N GLU A 260 -12.98 19.25 -1.59
CA GLU A 260 -13.06 19.84 -0.24
C GLU A 260 -14.37 19.50 0.48
N GLN A 261 -15.48 19.41 -0.26
CA GLN A 261 -16.76 18.98 0.31
C GLN A 261 -16.70 17.50 0.67
N HIS A 262 -16.13 16.68 -0.22
CA HIS A 262 -15.95 15.26 0.04
C HIS A 262 -15.03 15.03 1.24
N LEU A 263 -13.96 15.81 1.39
CA LEU A 263 -13.07 15.77 2.55
C LEU A 263 -13.82 16.01 3.87
N ARG A 264 -14.79 16.94 3.90
CA ARG A 264 -15.61 17.17 5.11
C ARG A 264 -16.46 15.94 5.47
N TRP A 265 -17.06 15.32 4.47
CA TRP A 265 -17.83 14.08 4.66
C TRP A 265 -16.93 12.94 5.14
N MET A 266 -15.74 12.78 4.54
CA MET A 266 -14.77 11.75 4.97
C MET A 266 -14.35 11.92 6.43
N TYR A 267 -14.11 13.16 6.87
CA TYR A 267 -13.75 13.42 8.26
C TYR A 267 -14.87 13.00 9.24
N ASP A 268 -16.12 13.32 8.93
CA ASP A 268 -17.27 12.88 9.73
C ASP A 268 -17.40 11.36 9.74
N PHE A 269 -17.29 10.71 8.56
CA PHE A 269 -17.38 9.26 8.44
C PHE A 269 -16.26 8.55 9.21
N VAL A 270 -15.00 8.98 9.03
CA VAL A 270 -13.84 8.39 9.72
C VAL A 270 -13.94 8.58 11.23
N ASP A 271 -14.43 9.73 11.70
CA ASP A 271 -14.62 9.97 13.14
C ASP A 271 -15.61 8.99 13.78
N GLN A 272 -16.66 8.63 13.03
CA GLN A 272 -17.69 7.68 13.47
C GLN A 272 -17.23 6.20 13.42
N HIS A 273 -16.14 5.89 12.72
CA HIS A 273 -15.66 4.51 12.47
C HIS A 273 -14.17 4.33 12.84
N ARG A 274 -13.71 4.99 13.91
CA ARG A 274 -12.30 5.02 14.37
C ARG A 274 -11.73 3.67 14.81
N ASP A 275 -12.58 2.68 15.05
CA ASP A 275 -12.16 1.31 15.37
C ASP A 275 -11.49 0.62 14.18
N LEU A 276 -11.88 0.99 12.96
CA LEU A 276 -11.35 0.42 11.72
C LEU A 276 -10.63 1.45 10.84
N TYR A 277 -11.16 2.67 10.72
CA TYR A 277 -10.55 3.75 9.95
C TYR A 277 -9.57 4.56 10.81
N VAL A 278 -8.29 4.46 10.48
CA VAL A 278 -7.20 5.08 11.26
C VAL A 278 -6.66 6.37 10.65
N GLY A 279 -7.05 6.71 9.42
CA GLY A 279 -6.61 7.95 8.78
C GLY A 279 -7.32 8.26 7.48
N ILE A 280 -6.97 9.41 6.91
CA ILE A 280 -7.39 9.85 5.58
C ILE A 280 -6.15 10.03 4.71
N ASN A 281 -6.27 9.59 3.46
CA ASN A 281 -5.27 9.77 2.42
C ASN A 281 -5.77 10.72 1.34
N MET A 282 -4.85 11.39 0.65
CA MET A 282 -5.14 12.19 -0.54
C MET A 282 -4.30 11.66 -1.69
N VAL A 283 -4.98 11.25 -2.75
CA VAL A 283 -4.42 10.45 -3.84
C VAL A 283 -4.73 11.05 -5.21
N GLY A 284 -4.14 10.45 -6.24
CA GLY A 284 -4.31 10.81 -7.65
C GLY A 284 -3.12 11.59 -8.18
N ARG A 285 -3.04 11.67 -9.51
CA ARG A 285 -1.94 12.28 -10.26
C ARG A 285 -1.52 13.66 -9.70
N GLU A 286 -0.28 13.77 -9.23
CA GLU A 286 0.26 14.96 -8.56
C GLU A 286 0.49 16.15 -9.49
N ASP A 287 0.81 15.90 -10.77
CA ASP A 287 1.00 16.91 -11.82
C ASP A 287 -0.32 17.58 -12.28
N ASN A 288 -1.45 17.18 -11.70
CA ASN A 288 -2.73 17.86 -11.87
C ASN A 288 -2.90 18.93 -10.77
N ASP A 289 -2.56 20.18 -11.10
CA ASP A 289 -2.58 21.33 -10.19
C ASP A 289 -3.91 21.57 -9.45
N LYS A 290 -5.03 21.02 -9.95
CA LYS A 290 -6.30 21.07 -9.21
C LYS A 290 -6.19 20.33 -7.87
N GLY A 291 -5.26 19.40 -7.76
CA GLY A 291 -4.96 18.64 -6.55
C GLY A 291 -3.97 19.30 -5.59
N TYR A 292 -3.48 20.52 -5.87
CA TYR A 292 -2.39 21.13 -5.11
C TYR A 292 -2.66 21.17 -3.59
N PRO A 293 -1.69 20.81 -2.72
CA PRO A 293 -1.92 20.64 -1.28
C PRO A 293 -2.60 21.86 -0.61
N LEU A 294 -2.11 23.08 -0.85
CA LEU A 294 -2.61 24.28 -0.17
C LEU A 294 -4.08 24.61 -0.47
N ARG A 295 -4.68 24.03 -1.52
CA ARG A 295 -6.14 24.10 -1.78
C ARG A 295 -6.95 23.63 -0.57
N PHE A 296 -6.46 22.62 0.13
CA PHE A 296 -7.17 21.98 1.26
C PHE A 296 -6.89 22.64 2.61
N LEU A 297 -5.87 23.51 2.72
CA LEU A 297 -5.43 24.08 3.98
C LEU A 297 -6.55 24.85 4.73
N PRO A 298 -7.39 25.69 4.10
CA PRO A 298 -8.48 26.37 4.81
C PRO A 298 -9.50 25.39 5.41
N VAL A 299 -9.86 24.35 4.67
CA VAL A 299 -10.82 23.32 5.10
C VAL A 299 -10.24 22.49 6.24
N LEU A 300 -8.98 22.05 6.10
CA LEU A 300 -8.28 21.29 7.15
C LEU A 300 -8.09 22.10 8.43
N ARG A 301 -7.81 23.40 8.35
CA ARG A 301 -7.77 24.29 9.53
C ARG A 301 -9.09 24.31 10.31
N GLN A 302 -10.22 24.22 9.60
CA GLN A 302 -11.53 24.11 10.23
C GLN A 302 -11.72 22.70 10.83
N LEU A 303 -11.47 21.66 10.04
CA LEU A 303 -11.69 20.27 10.45
C LEU A 303 -10.83 19.85 11.64
N ARG A 304 -9.58 20.31 11.74
CA ARG A 304 -8.71 20.02 12.90
C ARG A 304 -9.26 20.54 14.23
N ARG A 305 -10.11 21.58 14.23
CA ARG A 305 -10.78 22.07 15.44
C ARG A 305 -11.92 21.15 15.88
N GLN A 306 -12.54 20.44 14.94
CA GLN A 306 -13.67 19.56 15.18
C GLN A 306 -13.23 18.11 15.42
N TYR A 307 -12.20 17.65 14.69
CA TYR A 307 -11.72 16.27 14.66
C TYR A 307 -10.21 16.21 14.94
N PRO A 308 -9.77 16.51 16.17
CA PRO A 308 -8.34 16.72 16.48
C PRO A 308 -7.47 15.45 16.37
N ALA A 309 -8.08 14.27 16.34
CA ALA A 309 -7.38 12.99 16.40
C ALA A 309 -7.36 12.22 15.05
N ILE A 310 -7.88 12.78 13.95
CA ILE A 310 -7.81 12.12 12.63
C ILE A 310 -6.40 12.30 12.06
N LYS A 311 -5.80 11.18 11.64
CA LYS A 311 -4.45 11.11 11.07
C LYS A 311 -4.48 11.29 9.56
N LEU A 312 -3.39 11.82 9.02
CA LEU A 312 -3.23 12.10 7.59
C LEU A 312 -1.95 11.46 7.06
N ALA A 313 -2.08 10.64 6.03
CA ALA A 313 -0.98 10.16 5.18
C ALA A 313 -1.28 10.66 3.77
N ILE A 314 -0.49 11.56 3.20
CA ILE A 314 -0.85 12.22 1.94
C ILE A 314 0.23 11.97 0.91
N HIS A 315 -0.14 11.60 -0.32
CA HIS A 315 0.82 11.56 -1.42
C HIS A 315 1.38 12.96 -1.64
N ALA A 316 2.71 13.07 -1.71
CA ALA A 316 3.36 14.31 -2.08
C ALA A 316 4.74 14.07 -2.69
N GLY A 317 5.07 14.84 -3.71
CA GLY A 317 6.37 14.82 -4.36
C GLY A 317 6.57 13.67 -5.34
N GLU A 318 5.49 13.00 -5.78
CA GLU A 318 5.51 11.98 -6.85
C GLU A 318 5.24 12.64 -8.22
N VAL A 319 6.18 13.47 -8.67
CA VAL A 319 6.03 14.30 -9.87
C VAL A 319 7.41 14.59 -10.46
N ASP A 320 7.51 14.99 -11.74
CA ASP A 320 8.82 15.13 -12.39
C ASP A 320 9.60 16.36 -11.93
N GLU A 321 8.92 17.48 -11.69
CA GLU A 321 9.59 18.74 -11.38
C GLU A 321 9.84 18.94 -9.86
N PRO A 322 11.01 19.49 -9.48
CA PRO A 322 11.24 20.00 -8.14
C PRO A 322 10.17 21.02 -7.75
N ASN A 323 9.51 20.82 -6.60
CA ASN A 323 8.43 21.68 -6.14
C ASN A 323 8.30 21.68 -4.60
N GLN A 324 7.28 22.37 -4.09
CA GLN A 324 7.01 22.53 -2.65
C GLN A 324 5.92 21.61 -2.12
N HIS A 325 5.47 20.60 -2.90
CA HIS A 325 4.31 19.77 -2.54
C HIS A 325 4.49 19.06 -1.20
N VAL A 326 5.68 18.54 -0.92
CA VAL A 326 5.97 17.83 0.34
C VAL A 326 5.88 18.78 1.53
N LYS A 327 6.54 19.94 1.46
CA LYS A 327 6.50 20.97 2.51
C LYS A 327 5.08 21.47 2.78
N ASP A 328 4.32 21.75 1.73
CA ASP A 328 2.95 22.21 1.84
C ASP A 328 2.02 21.12 2.37
N THR A 329 2.30 19.86 2.05
CA THR A 329 1.60 18.70 2.61
C THR A 329 1.87 18.54 4.10
N LEU A 330 3.09 18.81 4.58
CA LEU A 330 3.38 18.86 6.02
C LEU A 330 2.59 20.00 6.69
N LEU A 331 2.38 21.14 6.02
CA LEU A 331 1.51 22.21 6.53
C LEU A 331 0.02 21.78 6.60
N LEU A 332 -0.39 20.81 5.78
CA LEU A 332 -1.69 20.13 5.89
C LEU A 332 -1.79 19.20 7.11
N GLY A 333 -0.73 19.04 7.89
CA GLY A 333 -0.71 18.19 9.09
C GLY A 333 -0.55 16.72 8.77
N ALA A 334 -0.02 16.40 7.57
CA ALA A 334 0.37 15.04 7.23
C ALA A 334 1.43 14.53 8.22
N GLN A 335 1.24 13.29 8.66
CA GLN A 335 2.20 12.57 9.49
C GLN A 335 3.01 11.56 8.66
N ARG A 336 2.49 11.19 7.49
CA ARG A 336 3.21 10.39 6.50
C ARG A 336 3.08 11.01 5.12
N ILE A 337 4.15 10.91 4.34
CA ILE A 337 4.24 11.37 2.97
C ILE A 337 4.33 10.14 2.07
N GLY A 338 3.35 9.98 1.18
CA GLY A 338 3.39 8.97 0.13
C GLY A 338 4.43 9.32 -0.94
N HIS A 339 5.31 8.38 -1.28
CA HIS A 339 6.43 8.48 -2.23
C HIS A 339 7.54 9.45 -1.81
N GLY A 340 7.25 10.75 -1.71
CA GLY A 340 8.23 11.76 -1.29
C GLY A 340 9.45 11.90 -2.21
N LEU A 341 9.36 11.56 -3.50
CA LEU A 341 10.52 11.57 -4.41
C LEU A 341 11.20 12.94 -4.46
N ASN A 342 10.43 14.02 -4.64
CA ASN A 342 11.00 15.36 -4.78
C ASN A 342 11.46 16.01 -3.46
N THR A 343 11.32 15.34 -2.31
CA THR A 343 11.85 15.85 -1.04
C THR A 343 13.36 16.12 -1.12
N ILE A 344 14.08 15.31 -1.92
CA ILE A 344 15.52 15.44 -2.15
C ILE A 344 15.94 16.82 -2.69
N THR A 345 14.99 17.54 -3.32
CA THR A 345 15.22 18.85 -3.93
C THR A 345 14.99 20.03 -2.96
N ASP A 346 14.51 19.75 -1.73
CA ASP A 346 14.22 20.75 -0.71
C ASP A 346 15.04 20.47 0.57
N PRO A 347 16.25 21.05 0.69
CA PRO A 347 17.14 20.85 1.85
C PRO A 347 16.50 21.21 3.20
N ASP A 348 15.64 22.24 3.24
CA ASP A 348 14.99 22.65 4.49
C ASP A 348 13.99 21.57 4.95
N THR A 349 13.25 20.97 4.02
CA THR A 349 12.33 19.88 4.33
C THR A 349 13.06 18.59 4.70
N LEU A 350 14.20 18.27 4.07
CA LEU A 350 15.05 17.14 4.50
C LEU A 350 15.52 17.32 5.95
N LEU A 351 16.03 18.51 6.29
CA LEU A 351 16.48 18.83 7.65
C LEU A 351 15.33 18.77 8.66
N LEU A 352 14.13 19.19 8.26
CA LEU A 352 12.92 19.13 9.09
C LEU A 352 12.47 17.68 9.36
N MET A 353 12.56 16.80 8.37
CA MET A 353 12.08 15.41 8.48
C MET A 353 13.09 14.48 9.14
N ARG A 354 14.38 14.84 9.12
CA ARG A 354 15.45 14.07 9.75
C ARG A 354 15.22 13.88 11.25
N HIS A 355 15.30 12.63 11.72
CA HIS A 355 14.96 12.22 13.10
C HIS A 355 13.55 12.64 13.57
N GLY A 356 12.71 13.10 12.64
CA GLY A 356 11.42 13.71 12.93
C GLY A 356 10.31 12.69 13.14
N PRO A 357 9.08 13.17 13.40
CA PRO A 357 7.91 12.32 13.56
C PRO A 357 7.27 11.88 12.23
N TYR A 358 7.83 12.31 11.10
CA TYR A 358 7.26 12.13 9.77
C TYR A 358 7.90 10.92 9.08
N LEU A 359 7.08 10.07 8.46
CA LEU A 359 7.54 8.95 7.64
C LEU A 359 7.39 9.28 6.15
N ILE A 360 8.36 8.89 5.33
CA ILE A 360 8.17 8.74 3.88
C ILE A 360 7.88 7.27 3.55
N GLU A 361 6.77 7.02 2.86
CA GLU A 361 6.37 5.71 2.36
C GLU A 361 7.03 5.51 0.98
N ILE A 362 7.94 4.55 0.86
CA ILE A 362 8.81 4.35 -0.30
C ILE A 362 8.26 3.20 -1.16
N ASN A 363 7.94 3.50 -2.41
CA ASN A 363 7.36 2.57 -3.38
C ASN A 363 8.32 2.42 -4.59
N LEU A 364 9.40 1.66 -4.45
CA LEU A 364 10.50 1.66 -5.44
C LEU A 364 10.02 1.18 -6.81
N ILE A 365 9.23 0.10 -6.83
CA ILE A 365 8.77 -0.52 -8.07
C ILE A 365 7.79 0.42 -8.78
N SER A 366 6.84 0.99 -8.04
CA SER A 366 5.92 2.00 -8.56
C SER A 366 6.67 3.17 -9.19
N ASN A 367 7.61 3.77 -8.47
CA ASN A 367 8.38 4.91 -8.96
C ASN A 367 9.18 4.59 -10.24
N ARG A 368 9.69 3.35 -10.38
CA ARG A 368 10.38 2.89 -11.59
C ARG A 368 9.45 2.60 -12.76
N LEU A 369 8.30 1.98 -12.51
CA LEU A 369 7.32 1.61 -13.54
C LEU A 369 6.50 2.80 -14.03
N LEU A 370 6.31 3.81 -13.19
CA LEU A 370 5.64 5.06 -13.55
C LEU A 370 6.59 6.11 -14.16
N ASP A 371 7.83 5.72 -14.45
CA ASP A 371 8.89 6.55 -15.04
C ASP A 371 9.21 7.82 -14.23
N TYR A 372 8.99 7.83 -12.91
CA TYR A 372 9.42 8.96 -12.06
C TYR A 372 10.93 8.91 -11.76
N THR A 373 11.52 7.72 -11.86
CA THR A 373 12.97 7.50 -11.79
C THR A 373 13.41 6.71 -13.02
N GLU A 374 14.40 7.21 -13.76
CA GLU A 374 14.95 6.52 -14.95
C GLU A 374 15.56 5.16 -14.58
N ASP A 375 16.25 5.13 -13.45
CA ASP A 375 16.81 3.94 -12.82
C ASP A 375 16.80 4.05 -11.29
N TYR A 376 17.10 2.94 -10.61
CA TYR A 376 17.16 2.93 -9.15
C TYR A 376 18.33 3.73 -8.59
N ALA A 377 19.41 3.95 -9.34
CA ALA A 377 20.56 4.73 -8.88
C ALA A 377 20.20 6.21 -8.66
N SER A 378 19.21 6.71 -9.42
CA SER A 378 18.64 8.06 -9.26
C SER A 378 17.62 8.18 -8.12
N HIS A 379 17.17 7.07 -7.52
CA HIS A 379 16.13 7.11 -6.50
C HIS A 379 16.66 7.74 -5.19
N PRO A 380 15.92 8.64 -4.52
CA PRO A 380 16.39 9.35 -3.33
C PRO A 380 16.35 8.54 -2.02
N PHE A 381 15.89 7.29 -2.09
CA PHE A 381 15.68 6.42 -0.94
C PHE A 381 16.93 6.22 -0.06
N PRO A 382 18.13 5.90 -0.61
CA PRO A 382 19.33 5.74 0.20
C PRO A 382 19.73 7.01 0.95
N GLU A 383 19.47 8.20 0.39
CA GLU A 383 19.73 9.48 1.09
C GLU A 383 18.81 9.61 2.30
N TYR A 384 17.51 9.40 2.13
CA TYR A 384 16.54 9.50 3.23
C TYR A 384 16.88 8.51 4.36
N LEU A 385 17.17 7.26 3.99
CA LEU A 385 17.51 6.21 4.91
C LEU A 385 18.78 6.54 5.72
N ARG A 386 19.84 7.02 5.07
CA ARG A 386 21.18 7.22 5.69
C ARG A 386 21.36 8.59 6.31
N THR A 387 20.43 9.51 6.06
CA THR A 387 20.31 10.78 6.79
C THR A 387 19.28 10.70 7.92
N ASP A 388 18.81 9.49 8.27
CA ASP A 388 17.90 9.23 9.39
C ASP A 388 16.51 9.89 9.25
N ILE A 389 16.03 10.10 8.03
CA ILE A 389 14.61 10.34 7.79
C ILE A 389 13.87 9.02 7.97
N PRO A 390 12.79 8.96 8.78
CA PRO A 390 11.99 7.75 8.87
C PRO A 390 11.42 7.32 7.51
N VAL A 391 11.77 6.12 7.07
CA VAL A 391 11.28 5.53 5.83
C VAL A 391 10.78 4.10 6.05
N ALA A 392 9.84 3.67 5.21
CA ALA A 392 9.39 2.28 5.12
C ALA A 392 9.17 1.90 3.66
N LEU A 393 9.42 0.63 3.30
CA LEU A 393 9.04 0.08 2.00
C LEU A 393 7.58 -0.34 2.02
N THR A 394 6.86 -0.01 0.94
CA THR A 394 5.43 -0.27 0.75
C THR A 394 5.16 -0.68 -0.70
N THR A 395 3.96 -1.18 -1.00
CA THR A 395 3.70 -1.84 -2.29
C THR A 395 2.80 -1.08 -3.27
N ASP A 396 2.13 -0.02 -2.81
CA ASP A 396 1.30 0.82 -3.66
C ASP A 396 0.18 0.03 -4.36
N ASP A 397 0.17 -0.02 -5.70
CA ASP A 397 -0.74 -0.81 -6.54
C ASP A 397 -0.12 -2.13 -7.03
N ARG A 398 0.40 -2.97 -6.11
CA ARG A 398 1.14 -4.22 -6.42
C ARG A 398 0.49 -5.17 -7.43
N GLY A 399 -0.83 -5.14 -7.57
CA GLY A 399 -1.56 -5.93 -8.56
C GLY A 399 -1.37 -5.41 -9.98
N MET A 400 -1.30 -4.09 -10.15
CA MET A 400 -1.01 -3.42 -11.42
C MET A 400 0.48 -3.48 -11.78
N TRP A 401 1.37 -3.57 -10.80
CA TRP A 401 2.81 -3.82 -11.02
C TRP A 401 3.13 -5.29 -11.29
N ASP A 402 2.19 -6.19 -10.99
CA ASP A 402 2.41 -7.63 -10.83
C ASP A 402 3.68 -7.91 -10.00
N SER A 403 3.70 -7.38 -8.77
CA SER A 403 4.83 -7.45 -7.83
C SER A 403 4.37 -7.79 -6.41
N THR A 404 5.34 -7.97 -5.50
CA THR A 404 5.13 -8.34 -4.09
C THR A 404 5.94 -7.44 -3.14
N LEU A 405 5.67 -7.47 -1.84
CA LEU A 405 6.50 -6.74 -0.87
C LEU A 405 7.91 -7.34 -0.78
N THR A 406 8.04 -8.64 -1.02
CA THR A 406 9.36 -9.28 -1.13
C THR A 406 10.16 -8.72 -2.31
N ASP A 407 9.51 -8.35 -3.40
CA ASP A 407 10.18 -7.73 -4.55
C ASP A 407 10.71 -6.34 -4.20
N GLU A 408 9.93 -5.51 -3.49
CA GLU A 408 10.39 -4.21 -2.96
C GLU A 408 11.65 -4.37 -2.09
N TYR A 409 11.63 -5.34 -1.17
CA TYR A 409 12.78 -5.65 -0.32
C TYR A 409 13.98 -6.17 -1.13
N TYR A 410 13.74 -6.97 -2.16
CA TYR A 410 14.79 -7.52 -3.02
C TYR A 410 15.47 -6.41 -3.83
N VAL A 411 14.69 -5.57 -4.50
CA VAL A 411 15.18 -4.37 -5.22
C VAL A 411 15.97 -3.49 -4.24
N ALA A 412 15.43 -3.21 -3.06
CA ALA A 412 16.10 -2.35 -2.09
C ALA A 412 17.48 -2.89 -1.68
N VAL A 413 17.59 -4.20 -1.43
CA VAL A 413 18.86 -4.84 -1.07
C VAL A 413 19.84 -4.85 -2.24
N LYS A 414 19.39 -5.16 -3.46
CA LYS A 414 20.24 -5.28 -4.65
C LYS A 414 20.76 -3.92 -5.13
N GLU A 415 19.90 -2.91 -5.16
CA GLU A 415 20.22 -1.59 -5.72
C GLU A 415 20.95 -0.69 -4.71
N PHE A 416 20.62 -0.80 -3.41
CA PHE A 416 21.13 0.12 -2.39
C PHE A 416 22.05 -0.53 -1.36
N ASN A 417 22.37 -1.82 -1.52
CA ASN A 417 23.29 -2.57 -0.66
C ASN A 417 22.94 -2.50 0.84
N LEU A 418 21.65 -2.61 1.18
CA LEU A 418 21.18 -2.46 2.57
C LEU A 418 21.87 -3.42 3.55
N SER A 419 22.23 -2.91 4.71
CA SER A 419 22.66 -3.69 5.88
C SER A 419 21.48 -4.41 6.53
N TRP A 420 21.75 -5.37 7.41
CA TRP A 420 20.71 -6.08 8.16
C TRP A 420 19.92 -5.12 9.07
N GLN A 421 20.63 -4.16 9.67
CA GLN A 421 20.03 -3.14 10.51
C GLN A 421 19.14 -2.18 9.72
N GLU A 422 19.55 -1.73 8.53
CA GLU A 422 18.70 -0.93 7.65
C GLU A 422 17.46 -1.73 7.23
N LEU A 423 17.64 -2.97 6.76
CA LEU A 423 16.57 -3.84 6.28
C LEU A 423 15.48 -4.09 7.34
N THR A 424 15.90 -4.44 8.56
CA THR A 424 14.98 -4.65 9.69
C THR A 424 14.49 -3.33 10.29
N GLY A 425 15.26 -2.25 10.12
CA GLY A 425 14.89 -0.89 10.47
C GLY A 425 13.64 -0.43 9.72
N LEU A 426 13.55 -0.69 8.41
CA LEU A 426 12.38 -0.35 7.58
C LEU A 426 11.07 -0.92 8.16
N ALA A 427 11.09 -2.19 8.56
CA ALA A 427 9.95 -2.86 9.18
C ALA A 427 9.60 -2.27 10.56
N ARG A 428 10.60 -1.88 11.37
CA ARG A 428 10.35 -1.18 12.64
C ARG A 428 9.72 0.19 12.41
N GLN A 429 10.21 0.92 11.41
CA GLN A 429 9.73 2.26 11.11
C GLN A 429 8.28 2.24 10.62
N SER A 430 7.86 1.24 9.82
CA SER A 430 6.46 1.10 9.44
C SER A 430 5.54 0.82 10.62
N LEU A 431 5.98 0.04 11.61
CA LEU A 431 5.16 -0.16 12.82
C LEU A 431 5.13 1.08 13.70
N LYS A 432 6.29 1.73 13.94
CA LYS A 432 6.38 2.96 14.75
C LYS A 432 5.53 4.11 14.20
N HIS A 433 5.45 4.23 12.87
CA HIS A 433 4.71 5.30 12.20
C HIS A 433 3.33 4.87 11.69
N SER A 434 2.90 3.65 12.01
CA SER A 434 1.49 3.25 11.84
C SER A 434 0.56 4.18 12.63
N PHE A 435 -0.69 4.24 12.19
CA PHE A 435 -1.77 4.94 12.87
C PHE A 435 -2.50 4.06 13.88
N LEU A 436 -1.92 2.90 14.25
CA LEU A 436 -2.36 2.14 15.42
C LEU A 436 -2.33 2.99 16.69
N ALA A 437 -3.23 2.67 17.62
CA ALA A 437 -3.16 3.18 18.98
C ALA A 437 -1.82 2.78 19.61
N GLU A 438 -1.34 3.57 20.58
CA GLU A 438 0.02 3.39 21.12
C GLU A 438 0.23 1.99 21.72
N ASP A 439 -0.75 1.46 22.45
CA ASP A 439 -0.66 0.10 23.02
C ASP A 439 -0.59 -0.98 21.93
N ASP A 440 -1.43 -0.88 20.89
CA ASP A 440 -1.43 -1.80 19.75
C ASP A 440 -0.11 -1.73 18.97
N LYS A 441 0.45 -0.52 18.84
CA LYS A 441 1.75 -0.27 18.21
C LYS A 441 2.88 -0.92 18.99
N GLN A 442 2.91 -0.77 20.32
CA GLN A 442 3.93 -1.41 21.17
C GLN A 442 3.80 -2.94 21.15
N ALA A 443 2.57 -3.47 21.11
CA ALA A 443 2.32 -4.90 20.95
C ALA A 443 2.81 -5.42 19.59
N ALA A 444 2.55 -4.70 18.51
CA ALA A 444 3.01 -5.05 17.17
C ALA A 444 4.54 -5.00 17.05
N LEU A 445 5.20 -4.01 17.66
CA LEU A 445 6.67 -3.92 17.73
C LEU A 445 7.26 -5.07 18.54
N THR A 446 6.68 -5.38 19.70
CA THR A 446 7.13 -6.51 20.53
C THR A 446 7.03 -7.84 19.78
N THR A 447 5.91 -8.06 19.10
CA THR A 447 5.69 -9.24 18.26
C THR A 447 6.71 -9.31 17.13
N TYR A 448 6.98 -8.19 16.45
CA TYR A 448 7.99 -8.11 15.40
C TYR A 448 9.40 -8.48 15.92
N GLU A 449 9.84 -7.90 17.04
CA GLU A 449 11.16 -8.21 17.61
C GLU A 449 11.30 -9.69 18.02
N GLN A 450 10.23 -10.29 18.54
CA GLN A 450 10.21 -11.72 18.88
C GLN A 450 10.35 -12.58 17.62
N ARG A 451 9.57 -12.30 16.58
CA ARG A 451 9.62 -13.02 15.30
C ARG A 451 10.99 -12.86 14.63
N LEU A 452 11.56 -11.65 14.65
CA LEU A 452 12.87 -11.37 14.06
C LEU A 452 13.98 -12.11 14.81
N ARG A 453 13.94 -12.15 16.15
CA ARG A 453 14.90 -12.90 16.95
C ARG A 453 14.83 -14.40 16.64
N GLN A 454 13.62 -14.97 16.65
CA GLN A 454 13.41 -16.38 16.32
C GLN A 454 13.91 -16.72 14.91
N PHE A 455 13.64 -15.84 13.95
CA PHE A 455 14.13 -15.99 12.57
C PHE A 455 15.66 -15.99 12.49
N ALA A 456 16.32 -15.02 13.13
CA ALA A 456 17.77 -14.92 13.12
C ALA A 456 18.45 -16.07 13.89
N GLU A 457 17.88 -16.53 15.00
CA GLU A 457 18.34 -17.72 15.72
C GLU A 457 18.18 -19.01 14.87
N ALA A 458 17.09 -19.14 14.12
CA ALA A 458 16.90 -20.25 13.19
C ALA A 458 17.91 -20.21 12.04
N LEU A 459 18.16 -19.03 11.47
CA LEU A 459 19.19 -18.84 10.45
C LEU A 459 20.58 -19.25 10.95
N ALA A 460 20.94 -18.89 12.19
CA ALA A 460 22.23 -19.23 12.77
C ALA A 460 22.40 -20.74 13.03
N ARG A 461 21.32 -21.44 13.37
CA ARG A 461 21.35 -22.90 13.63
C ARG A 461 21.27 -23.73 12.36
N ASP A 462 20.35 -23.39 11.48
CA ASP A 462 19.87 -24.27 10.40
C ASP A 462 20.26 -23.75 9.00
N GLY A 463 20.75 -22.51 8.91
CA GLY A 463 21.13 -21.86 7.65
C GLY A 463 19.95 -21.50 6.75
N VAL A 464 20.22 -20.73 5.68
CA VAL A 464 19.20 -20.26 4.72
C VAL A 464 18.57 -21.40 3.90
N SER A 465 19.30 -22.50 3.71
CA SER A 465 18.79 -23.68 3.00
C SER A 465 17.59 -24.32 3.70
N SER A 466 17.48 -24.20 5.03
CA SER A 466 16.37 -24.73 5.83
C SER A 466 15.06 -23.94 5.72
N LEU A 467 15.11 -22.68 5.26
CA LEU A 467 13.93 -21.84 5.11
C LEU A 467 12.89 -22.46 4.15
N PRO A 468 11.60 -22.11 4.26
CA PRO A 468 10.61 -22.53 3.27
C PRO A 468 10.98 -21.99 1.88
N GLN A 469 10.53 -22.68 0.83
CA GLN A 469 10.67 -22.19 -0.53
C GLN A 469 9.88 -20.88 -0.69
N ALA A 470 10.48 -19.89 -1.38
CA ALA A 470 9.75 -18.67 -1.72
C ALA A 470 8.53 -19.00 -2.60
N ALA A 471 7.42 -18.28 -2.38
CA ALA A 471 6.16 -18.50 -3.08
C ALA A 471 6.20 -17.97 -4.54
N PRO A 472 5.07 -17.91 -5.28
CA PRO A 472 5.12 -17.71 -6.72
C PRO A 472 5.69 -16.33 -7.05
N LYS A 473 6.73 -16.35 -7.88
CA LYS A 473 7.34 -15.16 -8.46
C LYS A 473 6.34 -14.56 -9.43
N ARG A 474 6.23 -13.23 -9.37
CA ARG A 474 5.35 -12.45 -10.25
C ARG A 474 6.15 -11.91 -11.43
N ARG A 475 5.45 -11.38 -12.44
CA ARG A 475 6.10 -10.93 -13.67
C ARG A 475 7.18 -9.89 -13.41
N PHE A 476 6.93 -8.90 -12.55
CA PHE A 476 7.91 -7.85 -12.27
C PHE A 476 9.28 -8.44 -11.91
N ILE A 477 9.32 -9.35 -10.95
CA ILE A 477 10.60 -9.90 -10.48
C ILE A 477 11.24 -10.83 -11.51
N CYS A 478 10.44 -11.49 -12.36
CA CYS A 478 10.96 -12.27 -13.48
C CYS A 478 11.60 -11.41 -14.56
N ASP A 479 11.02 -10.25 -14.85
CA ASP A 479 11.56 -9.32 -15.84
C ASP A 479 12.79 -8.58 -15.27
N TYR A 480 12.73 -8.18 -14.00
CA TYR A 480 13.84 -7.50 -13.31
C TYR A 480 15.05 -8.42 -13.05
N GLN A 481 14.81 -9.66 -12.60
CA GLN A 481 15.86 -10.65 -12.41
C GLN A 481 15.46 -12.04 -12.95
N PRO A 482 15.67 -12.31 -14.25
CA PRO A 482 15.23 -13.54 -14.91
C PRO A 482 15.77 -14.84 -14.30
N THR A 483 16.94 -14.80 -13.65
CA THR A 483 17.53 -15.96 -12.96
C THR A 483 16.69 -16.46 -11.78
N LEU A 484 15.75 -15.63 -11.29
CA LEU A 484 14.78 -16.04 -10.30
C LEU A 484 13.70 -16.94 -10.90
N CYS A 485 13.22 -16.69 -12.12
CA CYS A 485 12.06 -17.40 -12.66
C CYS A 485 12.41 -18.54 -13.61
N HIS A 486 13.57 -18.46 -14.25
CA HIS A 486 14.11 -19.56 -15.04
C HIS A 486 15.00 -20.43 -14.15
N GLN A 487 14.59 -21.68 -13.91
CA GLN A 487 15.55 -22.70 -13.49
C GLN A 487 16.46 -22.95 -14.69
N GLY A 488 17.76 -22.68 -14.54
CA GLY A 488 18.77 -23.04 -15.52
C GLY A 488 18.86 -24.55 -15.76
#